data_AF-A0A7X6VTG8-F1
#
_entry.id   AF-A0A7X6VTG8-F1
#
_cell.length_a   1.000
_cell.length_b   1.000
_cell.length_c   1.000
_cell.angle_alpha   90.00
_cell.angle_beta   90.00
_cell.angle_gamma   90.00
#
_symmetry.space_group_name_H-M   'P 1'
#
loop_
_entity.id
_entity.type
_entity.pdbx_description
1 polymer ?
#
loop_
_entity_poly.entity_id
_entity_poly.type
_entity_poly.pdbx_seq_one_letter_code
_entity_poly.pdbx_strand_id
1 'polypeptide(L)'
;MSTEVLCIKKDHTLIEAINLFLKHKIDGAPVVEDGKVVGLLTKTHLLRAVSKGKSLHSLIQEFMTTKVKTLSPDEDIRDVDIMYTGRYPVVEGDKLVGFITKSDIMVGLTSIIDEITGQMETVINSAYNPIIAIDDNGKIRIWNKAAEKITNLNAEEVLGKFINDVIPESELLNIVKTGISQYGVRLKIGDKAMITNRAPIIKNGVITGAVAVLYDVSEIEQISMELENVKALNNELDAIIESSFDGLYITDGKGKTIRINPAIKRMTGLGEKELLNKSMEELVRTGVLSRSASLMVLEKKKPVTTTLTTVTGKTLLVSATPVFDDNGEIIRIVTNVRDISELNMLKQKIEQLEGLRNHFEFQLNQLKIKMSDSLIYKNKDMEQIVYQAMKVAEVDSTVLITGESGVGKELIAEIIHRNSSRRNGPFIKLNIAAIPENLIESELFGYESGAFTGAKREGKAGMFELANGGTLLLDEIGDLP
;
A
#
# COMPACT_ATOMS: atom_id res chain seq x y z
N MET A 1 64.79 13.66 22.94
CA MET A 1 65.90 14.14 23.79
C MET A 1 67.19 14.17 22.99
N SER A 2 68.10 15.09 23.27
CA SER A 2 69.49 14.98 22.77
C SER A 2 70.28 14.08 23.71
N THR A 3 70.93 13.06 23.18
CA THR A 3 71.81 12.13 23.92
C THR A 3 73.25 12.62 23.97
N GLU A 4 73.67 13.44 23.00
CA GLU A 4 74.93 14.18 23.06
C GLU A 4 74.72 15.47 23.85
N VAL A 5 75.03 15.42 25.15
CA VAL A 5 74.87 16.57 26.05
C VAL A 5 76.24 17.20 26.31
N LEU A 6 76.38 18.48 25.94
CA LEU A 6 77.57 19.24 26.32
C LEU A 6 77.49 19.57 27.81
N CYS A 7 78.44 19.04 28.59
CA CYS A 7 78.51 19.27 30.03
C CYS A 7 79.60 20.29 30.38
N ILE A 8 79.37 21.06 31.44
CA ILE A 8 80.36 22.00 32.00
C ILE A 8 80.86 21.43 33.34
N LYS A 9 82.14 21.61 33.66
CA LYS A 9 82.65 21.29 34.99
C LYS A 9 82.57 22.50 35.90
N LYS A 10 82.33 22.29 37.20
CA LYS A 10 82.11 23.36 38.20
C LYS A 10 83.30 24.33 38.37
N ASP A 11 84.50 23.87 38.02
CA ASP A 11 85.77 24.58 38.08
C ASP A 11 86.10 25.35 36.80
N HIS A 12 85.27 25.26 35.76
CA HIS A 12 85.42 26.11 34.58
C HIS A 12 85.23 27.58 34.96
N THR A 13 86.00 28.45 34.31
CA THR A 13 85.89 29.91 34.41
C THR A 13 84.73 30.44 33.56
N LEU A 14 84.27 31.65 33.89
CA LEU A 14 83.21 32.33 33.15
C LEU A 14 83.55 32.48 31.65
N ILE A 15 84.81 32.78 31.31
CA ILE A 15 85.26 32.91 29.91
C ILE A 15 85.25 31.57 29.16
N GLU A 16 85.65 30.47 29.81
CA GLU A 16 85.59 29.13 29.20
C GLU A 16 84.15 28.71 28.91
N ALA A 17 83.24 28.97 29.85
CA ALA A 17 81.82 28.70 29.65
C ALA A 17 81.19 29.57 28.54
N ILE A 18 81.55 30.85 28.45
CA ILE A 18 81.11 31.74 27.36
C ILE A 18 81.59 31.20 26.01
N ASN A 19 82.88 30.83 25.90
CA ASN A 19 83.44 30.28 24.67
C ASN A 19 82.78 28.97 24.27
N LEU A 20 82.48 28.08 25.21
CA LEU A 20 81.74 26.84 24.96
C LEU A 20 80.32 27.11 24.42
N PHE A 21 79.62 28.07 25.03
CA PHE A 21 78.25 28.43 24.62
C PHE A 21 78.21 29.05 23.22
N LEU A 22 79.19 29.90 22.89
CA LEU A 22 79.33 30.51 21.58
C LEU A 22 79.74 29.48 20.52
N LYS A 23 80.74 28.64 20.81
CA LYS A 23 81.25 27.60 19.90
C LYS A 23 80.20 26.58 19.53
N HIS A 24 79.46 26.07 20.53
CA HIS A 24 78.45 25.03 20.33
C HIS A 24 77.05 25.59 20.08
N LYS A 25 76.90 26.92 20.05
CA LYS A 25 75.62 27.62 19.87
C LYS A 25 74.51 27.13 20.83
N ILE A 26 74.89 26.75 22.04
CA ILE A 26 73.96 26.28 23.07
C ILE A 26 73.54 27.43 23.98
N ASP A 27 72.34 27.32 24.53
CA ASP A 27 71.78 28.34 25.41
C ASP A 27 71.82 27.96 26.91
N GLY A 28 72.16 26.70 27.18
CA GLY A 28 72.31 26.17 28.52
C GLY A 28 72.89 24.76 28.49
N ALA A 29 73.58 24.41 29.55
CA ALA A 29 74.21 23.11 29.72
C ALA A 29 74.18 22.70 31.20
N PRO A 30 74.04 21.40 31.48
CA PRO A 30 74.19 20.89 32.84
C PRO A 30 75.64 21.04 33.28
N VAL A 31 75.81 21.44 34.54
CA VAL A 31 77.09 21.40 35.24
C VAL A 31 77.17 20.04 35.91
N VAL A 32 78.23 19.29 35.60
CA VAL A 32 78.41 17.93 36.09
C VAL A 32 79.70 17.80 36.90
N GLU A 33 79.67 16.95 37.92
CA GLU A 33 80.82 16.50 38.70
C GLU A 33 80.73 14.98 38.86
N ASP A 34 81.78 14.25 38.50
CA ASP A 34 81.83 12.78 38.53
C ASP A 34 80.63 12.08 37.84
N GLY A 35 80.11 12.71 36.77
CA GLY A 35 78.96 12.22 36.00
C GLY A 35 77.58 12.55 36.60
N LYS A 36 77.53 13.22 37.77
CA LYS A 36 76.30 13.67 38.42
C LYS A 36 75.99 15.12 38.07
N VAL A 37 74.70 15.43 37.91
CA VAL A 37 74.24 16.81 37.67
C VAL A 37 74.29 17.59 38.99
N VAL A 38 75.18 18.58 39.08
CA VAL A 38 75.37 19.42 40.26
C VAL A 38 74.90 20.86 40.06
N GLY A 39 74.60 21.25 38.82
CA GLY A 39 74.07 22.56 38.52
C GLY A 39 73.56 22.72 37.09
N LEU A 40 72.97 23.86 36.78
CA LEU A 40 72.54 24.24 35.44
C LEU A 40 73.03 25.66 35.12
N LEU A 41 73.78 25.80 34.04
CA LEU A 41 74.27 27.08 33.54
C LEU A 41 73.49 27.48 32.28
N THR A 42 73.15 28.76 32.14
CA THR A 42 72.39 29.28 30.99
C THR A 42 73.02 30.58 30.48
N LYS A 43 72.72 30.99 29.25
CA LYS A 43 73.14 32.29 28.72
C LYS A 43 72.75 33.44 29.66
N THR A 44 71.57 33.36 30.28
CA THR A 44 71.10 34.37 31.24
C THR A 44 71.99 34.45 32.47
N HIS A 45 72.51 33.31 32.97
CA HIS A 45 73.48 33.32 34.08
C HIS A 45 74.78 34.01 33.66
N LEU A 46 75.31 33.68 32.47
CA LEU A 46 76.53 34.28 31.92
C LEU A 46 76.37 35.79 31.71
N LEU A 47 75.28 36.22 31.07
CA LEU A 47 74.98 37.63 30.81
C LEU A 47 74.80 38.43 32.12
N ARG A 48 74.13 37.86 33.12
CA ARG A 48 73.99 38.50 34.45
C ARG A 48 75.33 38.63 35.17
N ALA A 49 76.20 37.63 35.07
CA ALA A 49 77.54 37.69 35.68
C ALA A 49 78.37 38.82 35.05
N VAL A 50 78.40 38.89 33.72
CA VAL A 50 79.10 39.96 32.98
C VAL A 50 78.50 41.33 33.26
N SER A 51 77.16 41.46 33.24
CA SER A 51 76.48 42.73 33.51
C SER A 51 76.73 43.26 34.93
N LYS A 52 76.97 42.39 35.91
CA LYS A 52 77.33 42.76 37.29
C LYS A 52 78.83 43.04 37.49
N GLY A 53 79.62 43.11 36.41
CA GLY A 53 81.05 43.41 36.47
C GLY A 53 81.89 42.29 37.12
N LYS A 54 81.41 41.05 37.11
CA LYS A 54 82.17 39.92 37.66
C LYS A 54 83.38 39.62 36.78
N SER A 55 84.47 39.16 37.39
CA SER A 55 85.70 38.80 36.68
C SER A 55 85.43 37.63 35.72
N LEU A 56 85.99 37.69 34.52
CA LEU A 56 85.93 36.61 33.54
C LEU A 56 86.64 35.33 34.00
N HIS A 57 87.49 35.43 35.03
CA HIS A 57 88.18 34.31 35.66
C HIS A 57 87.45 33.74 36.90
N SER A 58 86.30 34.30 37.28
CA SER A 58 85.46 33.73 38.34
C SER A 58 84.91 32.36 37.92
N LEU A 59 84.78 31.44 38.88
CA LEU A 59 84.33 30.07 38.65
C LEU A 59 82.82 30.01 38.40
N ILE A 60 82.37 29.14 37.50
CA ILE A 60 80.94 29.01 37.15
C ILE A 60 80.06 28.56 38.32
N GLN A 61 80.62 27.85 39.31
CA GLN A 61 79.90 27.40 40.50
C GLN A 61 79.25 28.56 41.29
N GLU A 62 79.77 29.78 41.17
CA GLU A 62 79.21 30.98 41.81
C GLU A 62 77.95 31.52 41.11
N PHE A 63 77.68 31.09 39.87
CA PHE A 63 76.64 31.65 39.01
C PHE A 63 75.61 30.64 38.50
N MET A 64 75.86 29.34 38.69
CA MET A 64 74.94 28.27 38.28
C MET A 64 73.73 28.17 39.21
N THR A 65 72.63 27.62 38.69
CA THR A 65 71.52 27.16 39.54
C THR A 65 71.88 25.81 40.14
N THR A 66 71.91 25.70 41.47
CA THR A 66 72.27 24.47 42.20
C THR A 66 71.08 23.54 42.44
N LYS A 67 69.86 24.08 42.56
CA LYS A 67 68.61 23.30 42.61
C LYS A 67 68.11 23.04 41.20
N VAL A 68 68.60 21.97 40.58
CA VAL A 68 68.22 21.59 39.21
C VAL A 68 67.07 20.61 39.26
N LYS A 69 65.97 20.92 38.55
CA LYS A 69 64.91 19.94 38.31
C LYS A 69 65.35 19.04 37.16
N THR A 70 65.44 17.74 37.42
CA THR A 70 65.80 16.70 36.45
C THR A 70 64.56 15.89 36.07
N LEU A 71 64.60 15.25 34.91
CA LEU A 71 63.54 14.35 34.44
C LEU A 71 64.06 12.90 34.39
N SER A 72 63.16 11.95 34.54
CA SER A 72 63.46 10.53 34.25
C SER A 72 63.26 10.23 32.76
N PRO A 73 64.02 9.29 32.15
CA PRO A 73 63.76 8.81 30.79
C PRO A 73 62.34 8.28 30.57
N ASP A 74 61.72 7.72 31.61
CA ASP A 74 60.38 7.12 31.57
C ASP A 74 59.27 8.09 32.01
N GLU A 75 59.60 9.36 32.29
CA GLU A 75 58.62 10.36 32.73
C GLU A 75 57.72 10.81 31.57
N ASP A 76 56.40 10.89 31.82
CA ASP A 76 55.45 11.36 30.82
C ASP A 76 55.63 12.86 30.58
N ILE A 77 55.83 13.22 29.32
CA ILE A 77 56.05 14.61 28.89
C ILE A 77 54.90 15.55 29.25
N ARG A 78 53.68 15.02 29.47
CA ARG A 78 52.48 15.78 29.84
C ARG A 78 52.49 16.25 31.30
N ASP A 79 53.25 15.57 32.16
CA ASP A 79 53.34 15.86 33.59
C ASP A 79 54.49 16.85 33.90
N VAL A 80 55.31 17.17 32.90
CA VAL A 80 56.44 18.09 33.07
C VAL A 80 55.94 19.53 33.25
N ASP A 81 56.26 20.13 34.40
CA ASP A 81 56.03 21.56 34.63
C ASP A 81 57.02 22.41 33.83
N ILE A 82 56.61 22.79 32.61
CA ILE A 82 57.36 23.58 31.62
C ILE A 82 57.56 25.05 32.03
N MET A 83 56.83 25.53 33.06
CA MET A 83 56.94 26.92 33.54
C MET A 83 58.10 27.11 34.51
N TYR A 84 58.61 26.03 35.11
CA TYR A 84 59.66 26.08 36.13
C TYR A 84 61.04 26.45 35.57
N THR A 85 61.51 25.75 34.54
CA THR A 85 62.82 25.99 33.90
C THR A 85 62.77 25.69 32.41
N GLY A 86 63.44 26.47 31.56
CA GLY A 86 63.39 26.21 30.11
C GLY A 86 64.17 24.98 29.62
N ARG A 87 64.87 24.25 30.51
CA ARG A 87 65.82 23.18 30.21
C ARG A 87 65.87 22.17 31.35
N TYR A 88 65.91 20.89 30.99
CA TYR A 88 65.82 19.77 31.91
C TYR A 88 66.88 18.73 31.56
N PRO A 89 67.87 18.52 32.44
CA PRO A 89 68.74 17.35 32.35
C PRO A 89 67.91 16.08 32.63
N VAL A 90 68.07 15.08 31.79
CA VAL A 90 67.44 13.76 31.94
C VAL A 90 68.44 12.85 32.63
N VAL A 91 68.04 12.24 33.74
CA VAL A 91 68.90 11.42 34.59
C VAL A 91 68.33 10.03 34.79
N GLU A 92 69.17 9.01 34.65
CA GLU A 92 68.85 7.64 35.01
C GLU A 92 69.61 7.31 36.30
N GLY A 93 68.87 7.24 37.43
CA GLY A 93 69.48 7.31 38.75
C GLY A 93 70.16 8.66 38.98
N ASP A 94 71.49 8.66 39.13
CA ASP A 94 72.31 9.87 39.34
C ASP A 94 73.09 10.32 38.09
N LYS A 95 73.00 9.55 36.99
CA LYS A 95 73.81 9.80 35.79
C LYS A 95 73.01 10.60 34.77
N LEU A 96 73.64 11.63 34.22
CA LEU A 96 73.11 12.37 33.08
C LEU A 96 73.09 11.49 31.84
N VAL A 97 71.90 11.24 31.28
CA VAL A 97 71.70 10.42 30.07
C VAL A 97 71.13 11.22 28.90
N GLY A 98 70.61 12.43 29.16
CA GLY A 98 70.09 13.28 28.10
C GLY A 98 69.80 14.71 28.54
N PHE A 99 69.39 15.53 27.59
CA PHE A 99 68.98 16.90 27.83
C PHE A 99 67.76 17.24 26.99
N ILE A 100 66.76 17.82 27.63
CA ILE A 100 65.49 18.20 27.02
C ILE A 100 65.29 19.71 27.23
N THR A 101 64.96 20.41 26.16
CA THR A 101 64.58 21.81 26.22
C THR A 101 63.07 21.98 26.24
N LYS A 102 62.60 23.16 26.64
CA LYS A 102 61.18 23.53 26.49
C LYS A 102 60.68 23.39 25.06
N SER A 103 61.52 23.66 24.04
CA SER A 103 61.14 23.49 22.64
C SER A 103 60.92 22.03 22.28
N ASP A 104 61.78 21.12 22.76
CA ASP A 104 61.62 19.68 22.55
C ASP A 104 60.32 19.17 23.18
N ILE A 105 59.99 19.67 24.37
CA ILE A 105 58.73 19.35 25.06
C ILE A 105 57.52 19.84 24.26
N MET A 106 57.56 21.08 23.76
CA MET A 106 56.48 21.64 22.95
C MET A 106 56.24 20.82 21.68
N VAL A 107 57.31 20.42 20.97
CA VAL A 107 57.20 19.57 19.78
C VAL A 107 56.57 18.22 20.13
N GLY A 108 57.00 17.58 21.23
CA GLY A 108 56.42 16.33 21.69
C GLY A 108 54.93 16.45 22.04
N LEU A 109 54.54 17.51 22.76
CA LEU A 109 53.14 17.78 23.11
C LEU A 109 52.28 18.07 21.88
N THR A 110 52.77 18.86 20.92
CA THR A 110 52.06 19.10 19.65
C THR A 110 51.84 17.79 18.89
N SER A 111 52.86 16.94 18.80
CA SER A 111 52.72 15.62 18.16
C SER A 111 51.64 14.75 18.82
N ILE A 112 51.55 14.76 20.15
CA ILE A 112 50.51 14.01 20.88
C ILE A 112 49.12 14.59 20.59
N ILE A 113 48.98 15.92 20.56
CA ILE A 113 47.72 16.58 20.24
C ILE A 113 47.28 16.26 18.81
N ASP A 114 48.22 16.27 17.85
CA ASP A 114 47.94 15.94 16.45
C ASP A 114 47.51 14.47 16.31
N GLU A 115 48.16 13.56 17.04
CA GLU A 115 47.78 12.14 17.07
C GLU A 115 46.37 11.95 17.64
N ILE A 116 46.05 12.57 18.78
CA ILE A 116 44.72 12.47 19.41
C ILE A 116 43.64 13.07 18.49
N THR A 117 43.92 14.22 17.88
CA THR A 117 43.02 14.86 16.91
C THR A 117 42.76 13.93 15.73
N GLY A 118 43.81 13.37 15.13
CA GLY A 118 43.69 12.45 13.99
C GLY A 118 42.93 11.16 14.34
N GLN A 119 43.15 10.61 15.54
CA GLN A 119 42.37 9.47 16.04
C GLN A 119 40.89 9.81 16.18
N MET A 120 40.56 10.98 16.77
CA MET A 120 39.17 11.43 16.92
C MET A 120 38.48 11.66 15.58
N GLU A 121 39.16 12.28 14.61
CA GLU A 121 38.63 12.45 13.25
C GLU A 121 38.34 11.10 12.59
N THR A 122 39.23 10.12 12.76
CA THR A 122 39.05 8.77 12.22
C THR A 122 37.82 8.08 12.83
N VAL A 123 37.63 8.19 14.14
CA VAL A 123 36.45 7.65 14.84
C VAL A 123 35.16 8.31 14.35
N ILE A 124 35.13 9.64 14.26
CA ILE A 124 33.94 10.38 13.81
C ILE A 124 33.59 10.03 12.36
N ASN A 125 34.58 9.92 11.49
CA ASN A 125 34.38 9.62 10.07
C ASN A 125 34.08 8.16 9.77
N SER A 126 34.46 7.23 10.65
CA SER A 126 34.12 5.81 10.53
C SER A 126 32.72 5.49 11.08
N ALA A 127 32.10 6.42 11.83
CA ALA A 127 30.74 6.26 12.31
C ALA A 127 29.75 6.15 11.13
N TYR A 128 28.89 5.13 11.19
CA TYR A 128 27.85 4.90 10.17
C TYR A 128 26.78 6.00 10.15
N ASN A 129 26.47 6.55 11.33
CA ASN A 129 25.46 7.58 11.49
C ASN A 129 26.02 8.96 11.17
N PRO A 130 25.24 9.84 10.49
CA PRO A 130 25.59 11.24 10.35
C PRO A 130 25.79 11.91 11.71
N ILE A 131 26.95 12.54 11.89
CA ILE A 131 27.30 13.33 13.07
C ILE A 131 27.54 14.75 12.62
N ILE A 132 26.78 15.68 13.18
CA ILE A 132 26.85 17.11 12.88
C ILE A 132 27.04 17.85 14.19
N ALA A 133 28.03 18.73 14.28
CA ALA A 133 28.20 19.60 15.44
C ALA A 133 28.33 21.06 15.04
N ILE A 134 27.82 21.94 15.88
CA ILE A 134 27.89 23.39 15.74
C ILE A 134 28.59 24.01 16.96
N ASP A 135 29.18 25.19 16.78
CA ASP A 135 29.58 26.04 17.89
C ASP A 135 28.40 26.84 18.48
N ASP A 136 28.69 27.61 19.52
CA ASP A 136 27.76 28.50 20.21
C ASP A 136 27.12 29.58 19.31
N ASN A 137 27.77 29.90 18.19
CA ASN A 137 27.29 30.85 17.18
C ASN A 137 26.51 30.18 16.03
N GLY A 138 26.29 28.87 16.09
CA GLY A 138 25.54 28.13 15.07
C GLY A 138 26.36 27.74 13.84
N LYS A 139 27.69 27.91 13.86
CA LYS A 139 28.54 27.52 12.73
C LYS A 139 28.91 26.05 12.82
N ILE A 140 28.87 25.36 11.69
CA ILE A 140 29.18 23.93 11.59
C ILE A 140 30.69 23.72 11.88
N ARG A 141 30.98 22.83 12.82
CA ARG A 141 32.34 22.44 13.24
C ARG A 141 32.66 20.99 12.93
N ILE A 142 31.66 20.11 12.93
CA ILE A 142 31.83 18.70 12.59
C ILE A 142 30.82 18.33 11.52
N TRP A 143 31.31 17.68 10.47
CA TRP A 143 30.53 17.10 9.39
C TRP A 143 31.21 15.81 8.94
N ASN A 144 30.71 14.66 9.40
CA ASN A 144 31.40 13.40 9.14
C ASN A 144 31.06 12.81 7.76
N LYS A 145 31.81 11.78 7.33
CA LYS A 145 31.56 11.06 6.06
C LYS A 145 30.13 10.54 5.89
N ALA A 146 29.45 10.16 6.96
CA ALA A 146 28.05 9.76 6.88
C ALA A 146 27.12 10.94 6.59
N ALA A 147 27.37 12.12 7.19
CA ALA A 147 26.65 13.36 6.88
C ALA A 147 26.87 13.80 5.42
N GLU A 148 28.07 13.63 4.88
CA GLU A 148 28.33 13.90 3.45
C GLU A 148 27.47 13.02 2.54
N LYS A 149 27.45 11.71 2.81
CA LYS A 149 26.69 10.75 1.99
C LYS A 149 25.19 11.01 2.00
N ILE A 150 24.63 11.39 3.16
CA ILE A 150 23.17 11.52 3.29
C ILE A 150 22.65 12.82 2.69
N THR A 151 23.42 13.90 2.80
CA THR A 151 23.06 15.24 2.31
C THR A 151 23.58 15.52 0.91
N ASN A 152 24.52 14.70 0.42
CA ASN A 152 25.26 14.90 -0.81
C ASN A 152 26.08 16.22 -0.82
N LEU A 153 26.55 16.66 0.35
CA LEU A 153 27.36 17.87 0.55
C LEU A 153 28.69 17.54 1.23
N ASN A 154 29.80 17.99 0.66
CA ASN A 154 31.14 17.74 1.22
C ASN A 154 31.41 18.58 2.47
N ALA A 155 32.19 18.05 3.42
CA ALA A 155 32.57 18.77 4.63
C ALA A 155 33.26 20.11 4.32
N GLU A 156 34.16 20.15 3.35
CA GLU A 156 34.88 21.36 2.93
C GLU A 156 33.94 22.51 2.49
N GLU A 157 32.76 22.17 1.97
CA GLU A 157 31.79 23.15 1.49
C GLU A 157 30.90 23.68 2.61
N VAL A 158 30.73 22.94 3.70
CA VAL A 158 29.76 23.25 4.77
C VAL A 158 30.41 23.72 6.06
N LEU A 159 31.65 23.31 6.32
CA LEU A 159 32.37 23.71 7.54
C LEU A 159 32.49 25.24 7.64
N GLY A 160 32.15 25.78 8.81
CA GLY A 160 32.14 27.21 9.09
C GLY A 160 30.89 27.98 8.60
N LYS A 161 30.01 27.36 7.80
CA LYS A 161 28.70 27.93 7.45
C LYS A 161 27.70 27.79 8.60
N PHE A 162 26.63 28.58 8.55
CA PHE A 162 25.56 28.51 9.54
C PHE A 162 24.68 27.29 9.29
N ILE A 163 24.31 26.57 10.36
CA ILE A 163 23.61 25.29 10.23
C ILE A 163 22.25 25.40 9.52
N ASN A 164 21.47 26.46 9.78
CA ASN A 164 20.17 26.63 9.13
C ASN A 164 20.26 27.04 7.66
N ASP A 165 21.43 27.48 7.17
CA ASP A 165 21.65 27.70 5.74
C ASP A 165 21.83 26.38 4.98
N VAL A 166 22.31 25.34 5.67
CA VAL A 166 22.54 23.99 5.11
C VAL A 166 21.35 23.08 5.37
N ILE A 167 20.84 23.07 6.60
CA ILE A 167 19.66 22.29 7.03
C ILE A 167 18.68 23.27 7.70
N PRO A 168 17.74 23.86 6.94
CA PRO A 168 16.79 24.84 7.47
C PRO A 168 15.98 24.36 8.67
N GLU A 169 15.60 23.08 8.68
CA GLU A 169 14.84 22.41 9.75
C GLU A 169 15.67 22.04 10.98
N SER A 170 16.96 22.40 11.02
CA SER A 170 17.83 22.10 12.16
C SER A 170 17.49 22.95 13.38
N GLU A 171 17.24 22.30 14.51
CA GLU A 171 17.04 22.97 15.80
C GLU A 171 18.29 22.92 16.69
N LEU A 172 19.48 22.63 16.14
CA LEU A 172 20.72 22.58 16.93
C LEU A 172 20.99 23.88 17.70
N LEU A 173 20.64 25.04 17.13
CA LEU A 173 20.72 26.34 17.82
C LEU A 173 19.79 26.43 19.04
N ASN A 174 18.62 25.79 19.00
CA ASN A 174 17.72 25.76 20.15
C ASN A 174 18.34 24.93 21.28
N ILE A 175 19.08 23.87 20.97
CA ILE A 175 19.82 23.07 21.96
C ILE A 175 20.92 23.90 22.62
N VAL A 176 21.64 24.73 21.85
CA VAL A 176 22.64 25.67 22.41
C VAL A 176 21.99 26.65 23.39
N LYS A 177 20.83 27.23 23.02
CA LYS A 177 20.11 28.22 23.84
C LYS A 177 19.47 27.63 25.10
N THR A 178 18.91 26.43 24.99
CA THR A 178 18.13 25.80 26.07
C THR A 178 18.97 24.92 26.98
N GLY A 179 20.04 24.32 26.45
CA GLY A 179 20.83 23.30 27.15
C GLY A 179 20.10 21.98 27.38
N ILE A 180 18.95 21.76 26.74
CA ILE A 180 18.11 20.56 26.94
C ILE A 180 18.35 19.60 25.77
N SER A 181 18.72 18.35 26.08
CA SER A 181 18.85 17.30 25.07
C SER A 181 17.48 16.87 24.52
N GLN A 182 17.45 16.54 23.23
CA GLN A 182 16.29 15.98 22.55
C GLN A 182 16.64 14.59 22.01
N TYR A 183 15.74 13.63 22.15
CA TYR A 183 15.94 12.25 21.70
C TYR A 183 14.75 11.78 20.87
N GLY A 184 15.01 11.03 19.80
CA GLY A 184 13.96 10.40 18.99
C GLY A 184 13.14 11.39 18.15
N VAL A 185 13.66 12.60 17.89
CA VAL A 185 12.91 13.63 17.16
C VAL A 185 12.95 13.33 15.67
N ARG A 186 11.79 13.35 15.02
CA ARG A 186 11.70 13.17 13.56
C ARG A 186 12.19 14.43 12.86
N LEU A 187 12.95 14.22 11.79
CA LEU A 187 13.47 15.26 10.91
C LEU A 187 13.36 14.76 9.47
N LYS A 188 12.99 15.63 8.54
CA LYS A 188 13.02 15.30 7.12
C LYS A 188 14.22 16.00 6.49
N ILE A 189 15.05 15.25 5.76
CA ILE A 189 16.17 15.83 5.01
C ILE A 189 16.00 15.41 3.56
N GLY A 190 15.62 16.36 2.70
CA GLY A 190 15.18 16.04 1.34
C GLY A 190 13.94 15.15 1.37
N ASP A 191 14.01 13.97 0.76
CA ASP A 191 12.92 12.97 0.79
C ASP A 191 13.11 11.87 1.84
N LYS A 192 14.20 11.91 2.62
CA LYS A 192 14.52 10.86 3.59
C LYS A 192 13.96 11.18 4.97
N ALA A 193 13.39 10.16 5.61
CA ALA A 193 12.91 10.22 6.98
C ALA A 193 14.04 9.88 7.95
N MET A 194 14.32 10.80 8.87
CA MET A 194 15.41 10.69 9.82
C MET A 194 14.88 10.80 11.25
N ILE A 195 15.54 10.10 12.16
CA ILE A 195 15.43 10.36 13.59
C ILE A 195 16.72 11.02 14.05
N THR A 196 16.62 12.09 14.85
CA THR A 196 17.79 12.80 15.39
C THR A 196 17.78 12.82 16.92
N ASN A 197 18.97 12.59 17.47
CA ASN A 197 19.29 12.83 18.87
C ASN A 197 20.22 14.04 18.94
N ARG A 198 19.87 15.02 19.77
CA ARG A 198 20.60 16.28 19.89
C ARG A 198 20.99 16.53 21.34
N ALA A 199 22.24 16.93 21.57
CA ALA A 199 22.75 17.21 22.91
C ALA A 199 23.64 18.47 22.90
N PRO A 200 23.64 19.28 23.97
CA PRO A 200 24.57 20.40 24.10
C PRO A 200 25.99 19.90 24.37
N ILE A 201 26.98 20.62 23.84
CA ILE A 201 28.40 20.39 24.12
C ILE A 201 28.79 21.30 25.28
N ILE A 202 29.07 20.72 26.44
CA ILE A 202 29.36 21.46 27.66
C ILE A 202 30.85 21.33 28.01
N LYS A 203 31.54 22.46 28.14
CA LYS A 203 32.94 22.53 28.58
C LYS A 203 33.04 23.45 29.79
N ASN A 204 33.56 22.93 30.91
CA ASN A 204 33.69 23.68 32.18
C ASN A 204 32.37 24.33 32.66
N GLY A 205 31.24 23.65 32.46
CA GLY A 205 29.91 24.16 32.84
C GLY A 205 29.30 25.19 31.87
N VAL A 206 30.00 25.55 30.80
CA VAL A 206 29.50 26.46 29.75
C VAL A 206 29.13 25.68 28.51
N ILE A 207 27.96 25.98 27.92
CA ILE A 207 27.55 25.43 26.64
C ILE A 207 28.39 26.09 25.54
N THR A 208 29.16 25.29 24.82
CA THR A 208 30.09 25.73 23.76
C THR A 208 29.63 25.34 22.36
N GLY A 209 28.50 24.65 22.26
CA GLY A 209 27.97 24.15 21.00
C GLY A 209 26.88 23.10 21.21
N ALA A 210 26.50 22.42 20.13
CA ALA A 210 25.57 21.31 20.17
C ALA A 210 25.94 20.27 19.10
N VAL A 211 25.62 19.01 19.37
CA VAL A 211 25.84 17.88 18.45
C VAL A 211 24.52 17.19 18.15
N ALA A 212 24.33 16.79 16.89
CA ALA A 212 23.25 15.94 16.42
C ALA A 212 23.82 14.65 15.85
N VAL A 213 23.20 13.54 16.22
CA VAL A 213 23.37 12.24 15.56
C VAL A 213 22.07 11.93 14.84
N LEU A 214 22.14 11.52 13.58
CA LEU A 214 20.98 11.18 12.77
C LEU A 214 20.95 9.67 12.47
N TYR A 215 19.74 9.13 12.36
CA TYR A 215 19.47 7.74 12.02
C TYR A 215 18.56 7.76 10.80
N ASP A 216 19.00 7.15 9.70
CA ASP A 216 18.12 6.89 8.56
C ASP A 216 17.14 5.79 8.95
N VAL A 217 15.86 6.12 8.96
CA VAL A 217 14.78 5.19 9.28
C VAL A 217 13.89 4.93 8.08
N SER A 218 14.25 5.43 6.89
CA SER A 218 13.42 5.36 5.70
C SER A 218 13.05 3.93 5.33
N GLU A 219 14.02 3.01 5.35
CA GLU A 219 13.81 1.58 5.03
C GLU A 219 12.91 0.90 6.07
N ILE A 220 13.14 1.18 7.36
CA ILE A 220 12.34 0.60 8.45
C ILE A 220 10.90 1.10 8.38
N GLU A 221 10.68 2.40 8.12
CA GLU A 221 9.35 2.97 7.95
C GLU A 221 8.64 2.37 6.73
N GLN A 222 9.34 2.21 5.59
CA GLN A 222 8.77 1.60 4.40
C GLN A 222 8.31 0.16 4.66
N ILE A 223 9.15 -0.67 5.27
CA ILE A 223 8.81 -2.05 5.63
C ILE A 223 7.63 -2.08 6.62
N SER A 224 7.61 -1.16 7.59
CA SER A 224 6.51 -1.06 8.56
C SER A 224 5.18 -0.72 7.86
N MET A 225 5.20 0.23 6.92
CA MET A 225 4.01 0.60 6.14
C MET A 225 3.53 -0.55 5.25
N GLU A 226 4.43 -1.24 4.55
CA GLU A 226 4.08 -2.42 3.75
C GLU A 226 3.46 -3.52 4.60
N LEU A 227 4.00 -3.79 5.79
CA LEU A 227 3.46 -4.77 6.72
C LEU A 227 2.07 -4.37 7.24
N GLU A 228 1.86 -3.10 7.56
CA GLU A 228 0.53 -2.58 7.93
C GLU A 228 -0.48 -2.77 6.81
N ASN A 229 -0.10 -2.46 5.56
CA ASN A 229 -0.95 -2.68 4.39
C ASN A 229 -1.29 -4.16 4.19
N VAL A 230 -0.31 -5.06 4.31
CA VAL A 230 -0.53 -6.51 4.21
C VAL A 230 -1.48 -7.00 5.30
N LYS A 231 -1.31 -6.54 6.55
CA LYS A 231 -2.21 -6.87 7.65
C LYS A 231 -3.62 -6.34 7.43
N ALA A 232 -3.76 -5.11 6.95
CA ALA A 232 -5.05 -4.50 6.65
C ALA A 232 -5.77 -5.29 5.55
N LEU A 233 -5.09 -5.62 4.46
CA LEU A 233 -5.62 -6.44 3.38
C LEU A 233 -6.04 -7.83 3.86
N ASN A 234 -5.22 -8.48 4.69
CA ASN A 234 -5.56 -9.79 5.24
C ASN A 234 -6.79 -9.73 6.14
N ASN A 235 -6.91 -8.70 6.99
CA ASN A 235 -8.10 -8.49 7.83
C ASN A 235 -9.35 -8.22 6.99
N GLU A 236 -9.23 -7.47 5.89
CA GLU A 236 -10.33 -7.22 4.96
C GLU A 236 -10.80 -8.52 4.28
N LEU A 237 -9.86 -9.33 3.76
CA LEU A 237 -10.17 -10.64 3.20
C LEU A 237 -10.83 -11.58 4.22
N ASP A 238 -10.35 -11.56 5.46
CA ASP A 238 -10.94 -12.31 6.56
C ASP A 238 -12.39 -11.88 6.82
N ALA A 239 -12.64 -10.57 6.89
CA ALA A 239 -13.98 -10.04 7.07
C ALA A 239 -14.94 -10.44 5.92
N ILE A 240 -14.46 -10.45 4.67
CA ILE A 240 -15.24 -10.90 3.50
C ILE A 240 -15.59 -12.39 3.62
N ILE A 241 -14.62 -13.24 3.99
CA ILE A 241 -14.83 -14.68 4.13
C ILE A 241 -15.81 -14.98 5.27
N GLU A 242 -15.63 -14.34 6.44
CA GLU A 242 -16.44 -14.52 7.64
C GLU A 242 -17.89 -14.03 7.46
N SER A 243 -18.09 -12.92 6.72
CA SER A 243 -19.42 -12.33 6.48
C SER A 243 -20.20 -12.99 5.33
N SER A 244 -19.55 -13.82 4.51
CA SER A 244 -20.22 -14.56 3.44
C SER A 244 -21.41 -15.38 3.95
N PHE A 245 -22.54 -15.24 3.28
CA PHE A 245 -23.73 -16.05 3.57
C PHE A 245 -23.53 -17.50 3.11
N ASP A 246 -22.87 -17.69 1.97
CA ASP A 246 -22.51 -19.01 1.49
C ASP A 246 -21.37 -19.58 2.35
N GLY A 247 -21.41 -20.91 2.53
CA GLY A 247 -20.39 -21.67 3.20
C GLY A 247 -19.12 -21.73 2.37
N LEU A 248 -18.05 -21.12 2.86
CA LEU A 248 -16.72 -21.22 2.27
C LEU A 248 -15.93 -22.29 3.01
N TYR A 249 -15.43 -23.26 2.24
CA TYR A 249 -14.64 -24.37 2.73
C TYR A 249 -13.38 -24.49 1.89
N ILE A 250 -12.21 -24.35 2.51
CA ILE A 250 -10.92 -24.31 1.83
C ILE A 250 -10.05 -25.47 2.29
N THR A 251 -9.52 -26.23 1.33
CA THR A 251 -8.53 -27.30 1.57
C THR A 251 -7.18 -26.97 0.94
N ASP A 252 -6.14 -27.67 1.37
CA ASP A 252 -4.88 -27.73 0.62
C ASP A 252 -5.01 -28.55 -0.67
N GLY A 253 -3.91 -28.63 -1.41
CA GLY A 253 -3.75 -29.44 -2.61
C GLY A 253 -3.84 -30.96 -2.42
N LYS A 254 -3.96 -31.44 -1.17
CA LYS A 254 -4.11 -32.85 -0.81
C LYS A 254 -5.47 -33.14 -0.16
N GLY A 255 -6.39 -32.16 -0.14
CA GLY A 255 -7.72 -32.33 0.43
C GLY A 255 -7.79 -32.21 1.95
N LYS A 256 -6.75 -31.69 2.62
CA LYS A 256 -6.78 -31.38 4.06
C LYS A 256 -7.42 -30.02 4.31
N THR A 257 -8.34 -29.94 5.24
CA THR A 257 -9.05 -28.71 5.59
C THR A 257 -8.14 -27.69 6.26
N ILE A 258 -8.12 -26.48 5.70
CA ILE A 258 -7.33 -25.36 6.20
C ILE A 258 -8.21 -24.30 6.84
N ARG A 259 -9.36 -24.03 6.23
CA ARG A 259 -10.22 -22.95 6.68
C ARG A 259 -11.67 -23.21 6.31
N ILE A 260 -12.57 -22.80 7.19
CA ILE A 260 -14.00 -22.73 6.95
C ILE A 260 -14.50 -21.38 7.47
N ASN A 261 -15.60 -20.88 6.94
CA ASN A 261 -16.27 -19.72 7.51
C ASN A 261 -17.47 -20.12 8.41
N PRO A 262 -18.06 -19.19 9.19
CA PRO A 262 -19.17 -19.49 10.10
C PRO A 262 -20.43 -20.00 9.39
N ALA A 263 -20.61 -19.70 8.10
CA ALA A 263 -21.72 -20.22 7.32
C ALA A 263 -21.70 -21.76 7.22
N ILE A 264 -20.52 -22.39 7.17
CA ILE A 264 -20.40 -23.86 7.21
C ILE A 264 -21.01 -24.42 8.50
N LYS A 265 -20.71 -23.82 9.66
CA LYS A 265 -21.28 -24.23 10.95
C LYS A 265 -22.79 -24.00 11.00
N ARG A 266 -23.29 -22.89 10.45
CA ARG A 266 -24.74 -22.62 10.38
C ARG A 266 -25.50 -23.65 9.51
N MET A 267 -24.91 -24.08 8.39
CA MET A 267 -25.55 -25.02 7.47
C MET A 267 -25.44 -26.48 7.90
N THR A 268 -24.28 -26.87 8.42
CA THR A 268 -23.96 -28.29 8.71
C THR A 268 -23.99 -28.64 10.19
N GLY A 269 -23.92 -27.64 11.08
CA GLY A 269 -23.74 -27.83 12.53
C GLY A 269 -22.30 -28.10 12.95
N LEU A 270 -21.38 -28.32 12.01
CA LEU A 270 -19.98 -28.68 12.26
C LEU A 270 -19.10 -27.43 12.24
N GLY A 271 -18.26 -27.26 13.27
CA GLY A 271 -17.35 -26.12 13.40
C GLY A 271 -15.90 -26.49 13.10
N GLU A 272 -15.00 -25.56 13.43
CA GLU A 272 -13.56 -25.75 13.21
C GLU A 272 -13.01 -26.94 13.99
N LYS A 273 -13.48 -27.19 15.22
CA LYS A 273 -13.01 -28.32 16.04
C LYS A 273 -13.21 -29.67 15.35
N GLU A 274 -14.32 -29.81 14.62
CA GLU A 274 -14.69 -31.05 13.96
C GLU A 274 -14.08 -31.18 12.56
N LEU A 275 -13.72 -30.08 11.91
CA LEU A 275 -13.37 -30.06 10.49
C LEU A 275 -11.94 -29.62 10.19
N LEU A 276 -11.36 -28.71 10.97
CA LEU A 276 -10.04 -28.14 10.72
C LEU A 276 -8.97 -29.24 10.80
N ASN A 277 -7.99 -29.19 9.90
CA ASN A 277 -6.89 -30.15 9.79
C ASN A 277 -7.27 -31.62 9.49
N LYS A 278 -8.54 -31.93 9.23
CA LYS A 278 -8.95 -33.27 8.79
C LYS A 278 -8.86 -33.40 7.27
N SER A 279 -8.62 -34.62 6.78
CA SER A 279 -8.63 -34.89 5.34
C SER A 279 -10.05 -35.16 4.86
N MET A 280 -10.35 -34.76 3.62
CA MET A 280 -11.64 -35.02 2.99
C MET A 280 -11.94 -36.51 2.87
N GLU A 281 -10.94 -37.33 2.60
CA GLU A 281 -11.07 -38.79 2.57
C GLU A 281 -11.49 -39.34 3.93
N GLU A 282 -10.90 -38.82 5.02
CA GLU A 282 -11.27 -39.20 6.38
C GLU A 282 -12.72 -38.81 6.70
N LEU A 283 -13.13 -37.59 6.35
CA LEU A 283 -14.50 -37.09 6.58
C LEU A 283 -15.56 -37.88 5.80
N VAL A 284 -15.23 -38.32 4.59
CA VAL A 284 -16.12 -39.20 3.81
C VAL A 284 -16.15 -40.60 4.41
N ARG A 285 -15.00 -41.18 4.76
CA ARG A 285 -14.89 -42.54 5.32
C ARG A 285 -15.59 -42.67 6.68
N THR A 286 -15.52 -41.63 7.51
CA THR A 286 -16.18 -41.59 8.83
C THR A 286 -17.69 -41.31 8.75
N GLY A 287 -18.21 -41.09 7.53
CA GLY A 287 -19.63 -40.82 7.30
C GLY A 287 -20.08 -39.40 7.67
N VAL A 288 -19.14 -38.51 8.02
CA VAL A 288 -19.42 -37.08 8.29
C VAL A 288 -19.90 -36.39 7.01
N LEU A 289 -19.35 -36.80 5.86
CA LEU A 289 -19.77 -36.36 4.52
C LEU A 289 -20.18 -37.57 3.67
N SER A 290 -21.27 -37.45 2.91
CA SER A 290 -21.71 -38.51 1.99
C SER A 290 -20.83 -38.62 0.74
N ARG A 291 -20.23 -37.51 0.31
CA ARG A 291 -19.23 -37.40 -0.77
C ARG A 291 -18.53 -36.04 -0.65
N SER A 292 -17.41 -35.86 -1.35
CA SER A 292 -16.65 -34.59 -1.34
C SER A 292 -16.43 -34.06 -2.76
N ALA A 293 -16.88 -32.83 -3.02
CA ALA A 293 -16.57 -32.13 -4.27
C ALA A 293 -15.06 -31.84 -4.40
N SER A 294 -14.37 -31.59 -3.29
CA SER A 294 -12.92 -31.37 -3.28
C SER A 294 -12.15 -32.60 -3.77
N LEU A 295 -12.54 -33.82 -3.37
CA LEU A 295 -11.91 -35.05 -3.88
C LEU A 295 -12.13 -35.22 -5.39
N MET A 296 -13.34 -34.91 -5.87
CA MET A 296 -13.62 -34.95 -7.31
C MET A 296 -12.78 -33.93 -8.09
N VAL A 297 -12.50 -32.77 -7.51
CA VAL A 297 -11.60 -31.76 -8.10
C VAL A 297 -10.15 -32.26 -8.12
N LEU A 298 -9.67 -32.94 -7.07
CA LEU A 298 -8.33 -33.53 -7.06
C LEU A 298 -8.16 -34.57 -8.17
N GLU A 299 -9.17 -35.42 -8.39
CA GLU A 299 -9.15 -36.44 -9.45
C GLU A 299 -9.23 -35.82 -10.85
N LYS A 300 -10.14 -34.85 -11.05
CA LYS A 300 -10.45 -34.29 -12.39
C LYS A 300 -9.58 -33.10 -12.78
N LYS A 301 -8.91 -32.46 -11.81
CA LYS A 301 -8.19 -31.19 -11.94
C LYS A 301 -8.98 -30.07 -12.63
N LYS A 302 -10.31 -30.04 -12.43
CA LYS A 302 -11.24 -29.06 -13.03
C LYS A 302 -12.32 -28.69 -12.01
N PRO A 303 -12.99 -27.54 -12.16
CA PRO A 303 -14.12 -27.18 -11.30
C PRO A 303 -15.23 -28.24 -11.34
N VAL A 304 -15.80 -28.56 -10.18
CA VAL A 304 -16.88 -29.54 -10.02
C VAL A 304 -18.01 -28.94 -9.20
N THR A 305 -19.23 -29.04 -9.73
CA THR A 305 -20.45 -28.68 -9.01
C THR A 305 -21.32 -29.93 -8.82
N THR A 306 -21.77 -30.17 -7.58
CA THR A 306 -22.67 -31.28 -7.23
C THR A 306 -23.67 -30.82 -6.18
N THR A 307 -24.82 -31.46 -6.12
CA THR A 307 -25.75 -31.33 -4.99
C THR A 307 -25.42 -32.37 -3.92
N LEU A 308 -25.58 -31.99 -2.66
CA LEU A 308 -25.47 -32.84 -1.48
C LEU A 308 -26.73 -32.71 -0.65
N THR A 309 -27.17 -33.80 -0.04
CA THR A 309 -28.19 -33.74 1.01
C THR A 309 -27.50 -33.95 2.35
N THR A 310 -27.71 -33.03 3.28
CA THR A 310 -27.18 -33.15 4.64
C THR A 310 -27.93 -34.23 5.42
N VAL A 311 -27.35 -34.69 6.54
CA VAL A 311 -28.06 -35.53 7.51
C VAL A 311 -29.32 -34.87 8.09
N THR A 312 -29.40 -33.54 8.04
CA THR A 312 -30.56 -32.74 8.45
C THR A 312 -31.63 -32.60 7.36
N GLY A 313 -31.43 -33.18 6.17
CA GLY A 313 -32.37 -33.14 5.05
C GLY A 313 -32.28 -31.89 4.15
N LYS A 314 -31.32 -30.99 4.41
CA LYS A 314 -31.10 -29.80 3.57
C LYS A 314 -30.42 -30.18 2.26
N THR A 315 -30.79 -29.51 1.18
CA THR A 315 -30.13 -29.66 -0.12
C THR A 315 -29.11 -28.54 -0.33
N LEU A 316 -27.83 -28.91 -0.35
CA LEU A 316 -26.71 -28.00 -0.56
C LEU A 316 -26.20 -28.12 -1.99
N LEU A 317 -26.03 -26.99 -2.67
CA LEU A 317 -25.26 -26.90 -3.90
C LEU A 317 -23.80 -26.63 -3.54
N VAL A 318 -22.91 -27.54 -3.94
CA VAL A 318 -21.49 -27.48 -3.62
C VAL A 318 -20.69 -27.32 -4.90
N SER A 319 -19.95 -26.23 -5.02
CA SER A 319 -19.08 -25.93 -6.15
C SER A 319 -17.65 -25.81 -5.68
N ALA A 320 -16.79 -26.72 -6.10
CA ALA A 320 -15.37 -26.75 -5.76
C ALA A 320 -14.53 -26.34 -6.96
N THR A 321 -13.57 -25.44 -6.72
CA THR A 321 -12.69 -24.87 -7.75
C THR A 321 -11.23 -25.06 -7.33
N PRO A 322 -10.38 -25.68 -8.17
CA PRO A 322 -8.95 -25.79 -7.89
C PRO A 322 -8.24 -24.45 -8.12
N VAL A 323 -7.27 -24.15 -7.27
CA VAL A 323 -6.31 -23.05 -7.43
C VAL A 323 -4.95 -23.68 -7.67
N PHE A 324 -4.29 -23.25 -8.74
CA PHE A 324 -3.02 -23.80 -9.20
C PHE A 324 -1.86 -22.87 -8.86
N ASP A 325 -0.66 -23.43 -8.70
CA ASP A 325 0.60 -22.69 -8.74
C ASP A 325 1.10 -22.50 -10.20
N ASP A 326 2.25 -21.84 -10.34
CA ASP A 326 2.91 -21.60 -11.62
C ASP A 326 3.35 -22.91 -12.33
N ASN A 327 3.46 -24.03 -11.60
CA ASN A 327 3.82 -25.34 -12.14
C ASN A 327 2.59 -26.15 -12.58
N GLY A 328 1.36 -25.65 -12.35
CA GLY A 328 0.12 -26.35 -12.65
C GLY A 328 -0.28 -27.41 -11.61
N GLU A 329 0.33 -27.39 -10.42
CA GLU A 329 -0.08 -28.21 -9.29
C GLU A 329 -1.18 -27.51 -8.48
N ILE A 330 -2.14 -28.28 -7.96
CA ILE A 330 -3.21 -27.71 -7.12
C ILE A 330 -2.62 -27.36 -5.76
N ILE A 331 -2.65 -26.08 -5.38
CA ILE A 331 -2.18 -25.62 -4.05
C ILE A 331 -3.34 -25.47 -3.05
N ARG A 332 -4.54 -25.19 -3.55
CA ARG A 332 -5.76 -25.00 -2.77
C ARG A 332 -6.97 -25.49 -3.55
N ILE A 333 -8.01 -25.88 -2.84
CA ILE A 333 -9.35 -26.03 -3.40
C ILE A 333 -10.30 -25.15 -2.61
N VAL A 334 -10.99 -24.27 -3.31
CA VAL A 334 -12.01 -23.39 -2.74
C VAL A 334 -13.37 -23.98 -3.06
N THR A 335 -14.11 -24.34 -2.02
CA THR A 335 -15.43 -24.95 -2.13
C THR A 335 -16.49 -24.00 -1.59
N ASN A 336 -17.40 -23.57 -2.46
CA ASN A 336 -18.58 -22.80 -2.10
C ASN A 336 -19.77 -23.73 -1.84
N VAL A 337 -20.49 -23.50 -0.75
CA VAL A 337 -21.60 -24.34 -0.26
C VAL A 337 -22.81 -23.45 -0.06
N ARG A 338 -23.88 -23.69 -0.82
CA ARG A 338 -25.10 -22.88 -0.76
C ARG A 338 -26.32 -23.73 -0.44
N ASP A 339 -27.12 -23.31 0.53
CA ASP A 339 -28.41 -23.93 0.84
C ASP A 339 -29.44 -23.52 -0.23
N ILE A 340 -29.87 -24.48 -1.05
CA ILE A 340 -30.85 -24.26 -2.12
C ILE A 340 -32.20 -24.92 -1.81
N SER A 341 -32.44 -25.31 -0.55
CA SER A 341 -33.64 -26.03 -0.15
C SER A 341 -34.91 -25.24 -0.45
N GLU A 342 -34.95 -23.97 -0.02
CA GLU A 342 -36.10 -23.07 -0.26
C GLU A 342 -36.25 -22.73 -1.74
N LEU A 343 -35.14 -22.51 -2.45
CA LEU A 343 -35.13 -22.23 -3.89
C LEU A 343 -35.76 -23.38 -4.68
N ASN A 344 -35.38 -24.62 -4.37
CA ASN A 344 -35.94 -25.82 -5.01
C ASN A 344 -37.42 -26.01 -4.67
N MET A 345 -37.82 -25.76 -3.41
CA MET A 345 -39.22 -25.84 -2.99
C MET A 345 -40.09 -24.80 -3.73
N LEU A 346 -39.61 -23.56 -3.85
CA LEU A 346 -40.31 -22.51 -4.57
C LEU A 346 -40.42 -22.83 -6.06
N LYS A 347 -39.34 -23.34 -6.67
CA LYS A 347 -39.34 -23.78 -8.07
C LYS A 347 -40.41 -24.86 -8.31
N GLN A 348 -40.48 -25.88 -7.45
CA GLN A 348 -41.51 -26.92 -7.56
C GLN A 348 -42.92 -26.36 -7.40
N LYS A 349 -43.12 -25.38 -6.51
CA LYS A 349 -44.42 -24.73 -6.32
C LYS A 349 -44.86 -23.93 -7.55
N ILE A 350 -43.93 -23.25 -8.22
CA ILE A 350 -44.20 -22.53 -9.47
C ILE A 350 -44.60 -23.52 -10.57
N GLU A 351 -43.85 -24.60 -10.76
CA GLU A 351 -44.17 -25.63 -11.76
C GLU A 351 -45.57 -26.23 -11.53
N GLN A 352 -45.97 -26.46 -10.27
CA GLN A 352 -47.31 -26.90 -9.92
C GLN A 352 -48.40 -25.86 -10.25
N LEU A 353 -48.15 -24.58 -9.94
CA LEU A 353 -49.10 -23.50 -10.21
C LEU A 353 -49.30 -23.27 -11.72
N GLU A 354 -48.23 -23.33 -12.50
CA GLU A 354 -48.30 -23.23 -13.97
C GLU A 354 -49.11 -24.38 -14.56
N GLY A 355 -48.86 -25.61 -14.09
CA GLY A 355 -49.65 -26.78 -14.47
C GLY A 355 -51.14 -26.60 -14.18
N LEU A 356 -51.48 -26.10 -12.99
CA LEU A 356 -52.87 -25.86 -12.59
C LEU A 356 -53.53 -24.74 -13.41
N ARG A 357 -52.82 -23.64 -13.66
CA ARG A 357 -53.32 -22.53 -14.48
C ARG A 357 -53.66 -23.00 -15.89
N ASN A 358 -52.75 -23.73 -16.53
CA ASN A 358 -52.95 -24.24 -17.89
C ASN A 358 -54.18 -25.18 -17.96
N HIS A 359 -54.41 -25.97 -16.90
CA HIS A 359 -55.60 -26.81 -16.80
C HIS A 359 -56.90 -25.99 -16.68
N PHE A 360 -56.93 -24.95 -15.86
CA PHE A 360 -58.12 -24.09 -15.71
C PHE A 360 -58.44 -23.29 -16.98
N GLU A 361 -57.43 -22.74 -17.66
CA GLU A 361 -57.61 -22.05 -18.94
C GLU A 361 -58.26 -22.96 -19.99
N PHE A 362 -57.83 -24.23 -20.05
CA PHE A 362 -58.44 -25.22 -20.93
C PHE A 362 -59.94 -25.43 -20.62
N GLN A 363 -60.31 -25.53 -19.34
CA GLN A 363 -61.71 -25.72 -18.94
C GLN A 363 -62.59 -24.50 -19.24
N LEU A 364 -62.11 -23.28 -18.97
CA LEU A 364 -62.86 -22.04 -19.23
C LEU A 364 -63.13 -21.85 -20.73
N ASN A 365 -62.15 -22.19 -21.58
CA ASN A 365 -62.33 -22.12 -23.02
C ASN A 365 -63.40 -23.11 -23.51
N GLN A 366 -63.45 -24.33 -22.97
CA GLN A 366 -64.51 -25.28 -23.28
C GLN A 366 -65.90 -24.77 -22.87
N LEU A 367 -66.02 -24.06 -21.75
CA LEU A 367 -67.28 -23.48 -21.29
C LEU A 367 -67.72 -22.30 -22.17
N LYS A 368 -66.80 -21.40 -22.55
CA LYS A 368 -67.10 -20.29 -23.49
C LYS A 368 -67.65 -20.81 -24.82
N ILE A 369 -67.07 -21.88 -25.35
CA ILE A 369 -67.51 -22.52 -26.60
C ILE A 369 -68.93 -23.09 -26.48
N LYS A 370 -69.29 -23.67 -25.32
CA LYS A 370 -70.63 -24.21 -25.08
C LYS A 370 -71.73 -23.15 -24.91
N MET A 371 -71.38 -21.91 -24.58
CA MET A 371 -72.34 -20.84 -24.29
C MET A 371 -72.71 -19.96 -25.52
N SER A 372 -72.15 -20.20 -26.69
CA SER A 372 -72.51 -19.46 -27.92
C SER A 372 -73.71 -20.11 -28.63
N ASP A 373 -74.92 -19.71 -28.25
CA ASP A 373 -76.24 -20.27 -28.66
C ASP A 373 -76.64 -20.12 -30.15
N SER A 374 -75.74 -19.81 -31.09
CA SER A 374 -76.14 -19.44 -32.47
C SER A 374 -75.51 -20.22 -33.62
N LEU A 375 -74.61 -21.18 -33.35
CA LEU A 375 -74.01 -22.01 -34.39
C LEU A 375 -74.03 -23.48 -33.98
N ILE A 376 -74.73 -24.31 -34.75
CA ILE A 376 -74.74 -25.76 -34.57
C ILE A 376 -73.65 -26.36 -35.46
N TYR A 377 -72.64 -26.98 -34.85
CA TYR A 377 -71.58 -27.72 -35.55
C TYR A 377 -71.23 -29.00 -34.79
N LYS A 378 -70.66 -29.99 -35.49
CA LYS A 378 -70.38 -31.33 -34.94
C LYS A 378 -68.92 -31.79 -35.08
N ASN A 379 -68.16 -31.20 -35.99
CA ASN A 379 -66.76 -31.58 -36.26
C ASN A 379 -65.77 -30.71 -35.47
N LYS A 380 -64.67 -31.31 -35.00
CA LYS A 380 -63.50 -30.67 -34.37
C LYS A 380 -62.86 -29.58 -35.25
N ASP A 381 -62.90 -29.73 -36.57
CA ASP A 381 -62.33 -28.70 -37.47
C ASP A 381 -63.13 -27.40 -37.40
N MET A 382 -64.46 -27.49 -37.33
CA MET A 382 -65.32 -26.31 -37.10
C MET A 382 -65.18 -25.76 -35.68
N GLU A 383 -64.92 -26.61 -34.69
CA GLU A 383 -64.61 -26.18 -33.32
C GLU A 383 -63.35 -25.31 -33.27
N GLN A 384 -62.30 -25.68 -34.02
CA GLN A 384 -61.10 -24.86 -34.17
C GLN A 384 -61.38 -23.51 -34.84
N ILE A 385 -62.20 -23.48 -35.90
CA ILE A 385 -62.58 -22.25 -36.60
C ILE A 385 -63.37 -21.32 -35.68
N VAL A 386 -64.34 -21.85 -34.93
CA VAL A 386 -65.11 -21.08 -33.94
C VAL A 386 -64.21 -20.57 -32.82
N TYR A 387 -63.26 -21.39 -32.35
CA TYR A 387 -62.27 -20.97 -31.36
C TYR A 387 -61.40 -19.81 -31.85
N GLN A 388 -60.94 -19.87 -33.10
CA GLN A 388 -60.20 -18.76 -33.72
C GLN A 388 -61.05 -17.50 -33.83
N ALA A 389 -62.31 -17.63 -34.26
CA ALA A 389 -63.25 -16.52 -34.34
C ALA A 389 -63.46 -15.83 -32.98
N MET A 390 -63.63 -16.61 -31.90
CA MET A 390 -63.78 -16.06 -30.54
C MET A 390 -62.52 -15.34 -30.05
N LYS A 391 -61.32 -15.88 -30.36
CA LYS A 391 -60.06 -15.24 -29.98
C LYS A 391 -59.82 -13.93 -30.73
N VAL A 392 -60.17 -13.89 -32.02
CA VAL A 392 -60.05 -12.69 -32.85
C VAL A 392 -61.08 -11.63 -32.45
N ALA A 393 -62.26 -12.01 -31.94
CA ALA A 393 -63.27 -11.08 -31.46
C ALA A 393 -62.79 -10.18 -30.30
N GLU A 394 -61.86 -10.67 -29.47
CA GLU A 394 -61.31 -9.92 -28.32
C GLU A 394 -60.33 -8.79 -28.74
N VAL A 395 -59.90 -8.73 -30.01
CA VAL A 395 -58.92 -7.76 -30.51
C VAL A 395 -59.48 -6.89 -31.62
N ASP A 396 -58.99 -5.66 -31.72
CA ASP A 396 -59.39 -4.71 -32.75
C ASP A 396 -58.52 -4.88 -34.00
N SER A 397 -58.86 -5.83 -34.87
CA SER A 397 -58.08 -6.16 -36.08
C SER A 397 -58.97 -6.47 -37.27
N THR A 398 -58.46 -6.24 -38.48
CA THR A 398 -59.16 -6.60 -39.72
C THR A 398 -59.09 -8.11 -39.92
N VAL A 399 -60.21 -8.74 -40.25
CA VAL A 399 -60.34 -10.20 -40.36
C VAL A 399 -60.69 -10.60 -41.79
N LEU A 400 -59.94 -11.54 -42.35
CA LEU A 400 -60.26 -12.18 -43.63
C LEU A 400 -60.83 -13.58 -43.37
N ILE A 401 -62.03 -13.86 -43.85
CA ILE A 401 -62.68 -15.18 -43.73
C ILE A 401 -62.67 -15.84 -45.10
N THR A 402 -61.96 -16.95 -45.23
CA THR A 402 -61.82 -17.70 -46.48
C THR A 402 -62.70 -18.95 -46.50
N GLY A 403 -63.21 -19.30 -47.67
CA GLY A 403 -63.99 -20.52 -47.88
C GLY A 403 -64.85 -20.42 -49.15
N GLU A 404 -65.32 -21.57 -49.63
CA GLU A 404 -66.21 -21.64 -50.81
C GLU A 404 -67.53 -20.89 -50.58
N SER A 405 -68.29 -20.62 -51.65
CA SER A 405 -69.59 -19.97 -51.52
C SER A 405 -70.58 -20.86 -50.75
N GLY A 406 -71.40 -20.27 -49.86
CA GLY A 406 -72.41 -20.99 -49.09
C GLY A 406 -71.92 -21.75 -47.84
N VAL A 407 -70.62 -21.75 -47.50
CA VAL A 407 -70.09 -22.50 -46.33
C VAL A 407 -70.35 -21.85 -44.96
N GLY A 408 -71.12 -20.76 -44.90
CA GLY A 408 -71.47 -20.08 -43.65
C GLY A 408 -70.46 -19.04 -43.16
N LYS A 409 -69.66 -18.44 -44.05
CA LYS A 409 -68.70 -17.36 -43.72
C LYS A 409 -69.38 -16.19 -42.98
N GLU A 410 -70.60 -15.84 -43.38
CA GLU A 410 -71.39 -14.79 -42.73
C GLU A 410 -71.70 -15.11 -41.26
N LEU A 411 -72.01 -16.37 -40.93
CA LEU A 411 -72.28 -16.79 -39.56
C LEU A 411 -71.04 -16.62 -38.68
N ILE A 412 -69.85 -16.91 -39.23
CA ILE A 412 -68.58 -16.69 -38.54
C ILE A 412 -68.34 -15.19 -38.31
N ALA A 413 -68.60 -14.34 -39.32
CA ALA A 413 -68.50 -12.89 -39.16
C ALA A 413 -69.45 -12.34 -38.08
N GLU A 414 -70.69 -12.86 -38.02
CA GLU A 414 -71.66 -12.52 -36.97
C GLU A 414 -71.18 -12.94 -35.58
N ILE A 415 -70.59 -14.14 -35.46
CA ILE A 415 -70.01 -14.61 -34.20
C ILE A 415 -68.91 -13.66 -33.72
N ILE A 416 -68.01 -13.23 -34.62
CA ILE A 416 -66.94 -12.29 -34.28
C ILE A 416 -67.54 -10.97 -33.80
N HIS A 417 -68.48 -10.40 -34.56
CA HIS A 417 -69.11 -9.13 -34.19
C HIS A 417 -69.78 -9.19 -32.81
N ARG A 418 -70.62 -10.21 -32.55
CA ARG A 418 -71.36 -10.37 -31.29
C ARG A 418 -70.47 -10.57 -30.07
N ASN A 419 -69.30 -11.17 -30.24
CA ASN A 419 -68.35 -11.43 -29.17
C ASN A 419 -67.25 -10.36 -29.06
N SER A 420 -67.29 -9.34 -29.90
CA SER A 420 -66.32 -8.25 -29.88
C SER A 420 -66.74 -7.08 -28.99
N SER A 421 -65.81 -6.14 -28.77
CA SER A 421 -66.11 -4.84 -28.14
C SER A 421 -67.13 -4.01 -28.92
N ARG A 422 -67.32 -4.28 -30.22
CA ARG A 422 -68.22 -3.55 -31.13
C ARG A 422 -69.63 -4.16 -31.22
N ARG A 423 -69.95 -5.16 -30.40
CA ARG A 423 -71.23 -5.91 -30.42
C ARG A 423 -72.51 -5.07 -30.31
N ASN A 424 -72.41 -3.84 -29.77
CA ASN A 424 -73.54 -2.92 -29.61
C ASN A 424 -73.65 -1.91 -30.78
N GLY A 425 -72.66 -1.90 -31.68
CA GLY A 425 -72.63 -1.05 -32.87
C GLY A 425 -73.32 -1.71 -34.07
N PRO A 426 -73.46 -1.00 -35.19
CA PRO A 426 -74.10 -1.53 -36.40
C PRO A 426 -73.29 -2.68 -37.02
N PHE A 427 -73.99 -3.73 -37.48
CA PHE A 427 -73.40 -4.76 -38.32
C PHE A 427 -73.94 -4.61 -39.74
N ILE A 428 -73.12 -4.04 -40.62
CA ILE A 428 -73.49 -3.76 -42.00
C ILE A 428 -72.88 -4.83 -42.89
N LYS A 429 -73.73 -5.56 -43.65
CA LYS A 429 -73.30 -6.52 -44.66
C LYS A 429 -73.39 -5.88 -46.04
N LEU A 430 -72.33 -5.98 -46.82
CA LEU A 430 -72.29 -5.54 -48.20
C LEU A 430 -71.78 -6.68 -49.07
N ASN A 431 -72.63 -7.19 -49.96
CA ASN A 431 -72.19 -8.08 -51.02
C ASN A 431 -71.64 -7.23 -52.17
N ILE A 432 -70.36 -7.40 -52.47
CA ILE A 432 -69.65 -6.60 -53.46
C ILE A 432 -70.00 -7.03 -54.89
N ALA A 433 -70.18 -8.33 -55.14
CA ALA A 433 -70.53 -8.84 -56.46
C ALA A 433 -71.88 -8.32 -56.99
N ALA A 434 -72.76 -7.86 -56.08
CA ALA A 434 -74.05 -7.28 -56.42
C ALA A 434 -74.00 -5.80 -56.86
N ILE A 435 -72.85 -5.11 -56.71
CA ILE A 435 -72.72 -3.68 -56.99
C ILE A 435 -72.04 -3.46 -58.35
N PRO A 436 -72.64 -2.69 -59.29
CA PRO A 436 -71.99 -2.33 -60.53
C PRO A 436 -70.67 -1.58 -60.28
N GLU A 437 -69.61 -1.93 -61.02
CA GLU A 437 -68.26 -1.38 -60.86
C GLU A 437 -68.22 0.15 -60.82
N ASN A 438 -69.00 0.80 -61.69
CA ASN A 438 -69.09 2.25 -61.78
C ASN A 438 -69.79 2.93 -60.58
N LEU A 439 -70.36 2.16 -59.66
CA LEU A 439 -71.08 2.66 -58.47
C LEU A 439 -70.44 2.22 -57.15
N ILE A 440 -69.44 1.33 -57.14
CA ILE A 440 -68.79 0.80 -55.93
C ILE A 440 -68.29 1.92 -55.02
N GLU A 441 -67.57 2.90 -55.57
CA GLU A 441 -67.01 4.01 -54.79
C GLU A 441 -68.11 4.86 -54.13
N SER A 442 -69.19 5.12 -54.87
CA SER A 442 -70.34 5.90 -54.37
C SER A 442 -71.15 5.16 -53.31
N GLU A 443 -71.17 3.82 -53.32
CA GLU A 443 -71.81 2.99 -52.30
C GLU A 443 -70.96 2.90 -51.03
N LEU A 444 -69.64 2.69 -51.18
CA LEU A 444 -68.72 2.55 -50.05
C LEU A 444 -68.49 3.87 -49.30
N PHE A 445 -68.20 4.95 -50.03
CA PHE A 445 -67.78 6.23 -49.47
C PHE A 445 -68.91 7.28 -49.44
N GLY A 446 -70.01 7.03 -50.14
CA GLY A 446 -71.09 8.00 -50.26
C GLY A 446 -70.76 9.11 -51.26
N TYR A 447 -71.67 10.08 -51.39
CA TYR A 447 -71.47 11.26 -52.22
C TYR A 447 -72.30 12.45 -51.75
N GLU A 448 -71.80 13.66 -51.97
CA GLU A 448 -72.53 14.91 -51.72
C GLU A 448 -73.37 15.34 -52.93
N SER A 449 -74.31 16.26 -52.71
CA SER A 449 -75.18 16.78 -53.76
C SER A 449 -74.36 17.37 -54.93
N GLY A 450 -74.59 16.88 -56.15
CA GLY A 450 -73.92 17.39 -57.36
C GLY A 450 -72.62 16.69 -57.75
N ALA A 451 -72.23 15.60 -57.09
CA ALA A 451 -71.00 14.86 -57.40
C ALA A 451 -70.95 14.27 -58.84
N PHE A 452 -72.09 13.93 -59.44
CA PHE A 452 -72.19 13.44 -60.82
C PHE A 452 -73.58 13.73 -61.43
N THR A 453 -73.71 13.61 -62.75
CA THR A 453 -74.99 13.78 -63.47
C THR A 453 -75.98 12.69 -63.06
N GLY A 454 -76.97 13.05 -62.23
CA GLY A 454 -77.95 12.11 -61.65
C GLY A 454 -77.85 11.94 -60.13
N ALA A 455 -76.89 12.59 -59.46
CA ALA A 455 -76.78 12.60 -58.01
C ALA A 455 -78.02 13.20 -57.34
N LYS A 456 -78.55 12.52 -56.31
CA LYS A 456 -79.68 13.04 -55.51
C LYS A 456 -79.28 14.36 -54.83
N ARG A 457 -80.21 15.32 -54.77
CA ARG A 457 -80.01 16.63 -54.12
C ARG A 457 -79.65 16.54 -52.64
N GLU A 458 -79.95 15.42 -52.00
CA GLU A 458 -79.71 15.19 -50.56
C GLU A 458 -78.38 14.47 -50.27
N GLY A 459 -77.62 14.06 -51.30
CA GLY A 459 -76.45 13.20 -51.13
C GLY A 459 -76.81 11.78 -50.64
N LYS A 460 -75.80 10.95 -50.39
CA LYS A 460 -75.96 9.60 -49.82
C LYS A 460 -74.77 9.30 -48.90
N ALA A 461 -75.04 8.89 -47.66
CA ALA A 461 -74.02 8.41 -46.73
C ALA A 461 -73.41 7.08 -47.20
N GLY A 462 -72.10 6.94 -47.06
CA GLY A 462 -71.37 5.74 -47.44
C GLY A 462 -71.54 4.59 -46.46
N MET A 463 -71.33 3.35 -46.91
CA MET A 463 -71.38 2.17 -46.03
C MET A 463 -70.33 2.22 -44.91
N PHE A 464 -69.18 2.85 -45.12
CA PHE A 464 -68.19 3.09 -44.05
C PHE A 464 -68.72 4.01 -42.95
N GLU A 465 -69.48 5.03 -43.33
CA GLU A 465 -70.09 5.97 -42.38
C GLU A 465 -71.22 5.28 -41.60
N LEU A 466 -72.07 4.49 -42.28
CA LEU A 466 -73.14 3.73 -41.65
C LEU A 466 -72.64 2.64 -40.69
N ALA A 467 -71.47 2.06 -40.96
CA ALA A 467 -70.84 1.06 -40.11
C ALA A 467 -69.96 1.66 -39.00
N ASN A 468 -69.90 3.00 -38.88
CA ASN A 468 -69.05 3.65 -37.90
C ASN A 468 -69.39 3.22 -36.46
N GLY A 469 -68.36 2.89 -35.67
CA GLY A 469 -68.52 2.32 -34.33
C GLY A 469 -68.97 0.84 -34.29
N GLY A 470 -69.17 0.21 -35.45
CA GLY A 470 -69.60 -1.18 -35.60
C GLY A 470 -68.68 -2.01 -36.49
N THR A 471 -69.26 -2.89 -37.30
CA THR A 471 -68.52 -3.81 -38.19
C THR A 471 -69.14 -3.77 -39.59
N LEU A 472 -68.29 -3.55 -40.60
CA LEU A 472 -68.63 -3.68 -42.02
C LEU A 472 -68.10 -5.01 -42.54
N LEU A 473 -69.00 -5.89 -42.97
CA LEU A 473 -68.65 -7.13 -43.66
C LEU A 473 -68.70 -6.89 -45.17
N LEU A 474 -67.54 -7.02 -45.81
CA LEU A 474 -67.38 -6.99 -47.26
C LEU A 474 -67.40 -8.43 -47.78
N ASP A 475 -68.58 -8.91 -48.15
CA ASP A 475 -68.73 -10.25 -48.70
C ASP A 475 -68.35 -10.27 -50.18
N GLU A 476 -67.75 -11.38 -50.62
CA GLU A 476 -67.21 -11.54 -51.98
C GLU A 476 -66.17 -10.46 -52.36
N ILE A 477 -65.37 -9.99 -51.39
CA ILE A 477 -64.25 -9.05 -51.60
C ILE A 477 -63.26 -9.49 -52.69
N GLY A 478 -63.13 -10.79 -52.95
CA GLY A 478 -62.26 -11.32 -54.02
C GLY A 478 -62.75 -10.99 -55.43
N ASP A 479 -64.01 -10.60 -55.59
CA ASP A 479 -64.63 -10.23 -56.86
C ASP A 479 -64.62 -8.70 -57.10
N LEU A 480 -63.85 -7.94 -56.30
CA LEU A 480 -63.51 -6.55 -56.62
C LEU A 480 -62.64 -6.51 -57.90
N PRO A 481 -63.03 -5.71 -58.92
CA PRO A 481 -62.24 -5.53 -60.14
C PRO A 481 -60.90 -4.83 -59.93
#